data_AF-A0A1I6DLQ1-F1
#
_entry.id   AF-A0A1I6DLQ1-F1
#
_cell.length_a   1.000
_cell.length_b   1.000
_cell.length_c   1.000
_cell.angle_alpha   90.00
_cell.angle_beta   90.00
_cell.angle_gamma   90.00
#
_symmetry.space_group_name_H-M   'P 1'
#
loop_
_entity.id
_entity.type
_entity.pdbx_description
1 polymer ?
#
loop_
_entity_poly.entity_id
_entity_poly.type
_entity_poly.pdbx_seq_one_letter_code
_entity_poly.pdbx_strand_id
1 'polypeptide(L)' 'MMTYIKRFLRWQGRFFFSGYGPTMLTIVFALVQSHFFPGSPVWPIGVFFIIVMIIFGRYVKW' A
#
# COMPACT_ATOMS: atom_id res chain seq x y z
N MET A 1 -26.99 14.92 -7.70
CA MET A 1 -25.75 15.38 -7.04
C MET A 1 -25.10 14.27 -6.20
N MET A 2 -25.84 13.62 -5.30
CA MET A 2 -25.35 12.51 -4.45
C MET A 2 -24.67 11.36 -5.22
N THR A 3 -25.20 11.00 -6.39
CA THR A 3 -24.68 9.92 -7.25
C THR A 3 -23.31 10.24 -7.86
N TYR A 4 -23.10 11.50 -8.24
CA TYR A 4 -21.82 11.98 -8.77
C TYR A 4 -20.75 12.07 -7.67
N ILE A 5 -21.12 12.57 -6.49
CA ILE A 5 -20.23 12.61 -5.32
C ILE A 5 -19.79 11.20 -4.93
N LYS A 6 -20.72 10.23 -4.84
CA LYS A 6 -20.38 8.82 -4.55
C LYS A 6 -19.50 8.17 -5.61
N ARG A 7 -19.61 8.59 -6.88
CA ARG A 7 -18.78 8.08 -7.98
C ARG A 7 -17.37 8.69 -7.91
N PHE A 8 -17.27 9.98 -7.62
CA PHE A 8 -16.00 10.68 -7.43
C PHE A 8 -15.23 10.14 -6.22
N LEU A 9 -15.89 9.94 -5.08
CA LEU A 9 -15.26 9.38 -3.88
C LEU A 9 -14.73 7.95 -4.10
N ARG A 10 -15.49 7.12 -4.82
CA ARG A 10 -15.05 5.75 -5.19
C ARG A 10 -13.86 5.77 -6.14
N TRP A 11 -13.82 6.73 -7.06
CA TRP A 11 -12.74 6.86 -8.02
C TRP A 11 -11.45 7.36 -7.36
N GLN A 12 -11.56 8.39 -6.50
CA GLN A 12 -10.46 8.88 -5.67
C GLN A 12 -9.96 7.80 -4.70
N GLY A 13 -10.87 7.06 -4.05
CA GLY A 13 -10.51 5.93 -3.21
C GLY A 13 -9.70 4.88 -3.99
N ARG A 14 -10.15 4.46 -5.17
CA ARG A 14 -9.38 3.54 -6.03
C ARG A 14 -8.00 4.08 -6.40
N PHE A 15 -7.89 5.36 -6.73
CA PHE A 15 -6.62 5.99 -7.07
C PHE A 15 -5.67 6.05 -5.88
N PHE A 16 -6.19 6.43 -4.71
CA PHE A 16 -5.44 6.46 -3.47
C PHE A 16 -4.97 5.07 -3.05
N PHE A 17 -5.85 4.07 -3.11
CA PHE A 17 -5.48 2.69 -2.80
C PHE A 17 -4.44 2.15 -3.80
N SER A 18 -4.54 2.48 -5.08
CA SER A 18 -3.58 2.03 -6.10
C SER A 18 -2.18 2.65 -5.90
N GLY A 19 -2.10 3.97 -5.69
CA GLY A 19 -0.84 4.69 -5.58
C GLY A 19 -0.21 4.67 -4.18
N TYR A 20 -1.03 4.81 -3.13
CA TYR A 20 -0.55 4.89 -1.75
C TYR A 20 -0.64 3.56 -1.00
N GLY A 21 -1.41 2.58 -1.49
CA GLY A 21 -1.54 1.26 -0.85
C GLY A 21 -0.20 0.56 -0.62
N PRO A 22 0.65 0.42 -1.66
CA PRO A 22 1.95 -0.22 -1.50
C PRO A 22 2.84 0.53 -0.50
N THR A 23 2.88 1.85 -0.59
CA THR A 23 3.72 2.70 0.25
C THR A 23 3.28 2.66 1.71
N MET A 24 1.98 2.78 1.99
CA MET A 24 1.40 2.67 3.34
C MET A 24 1.69 1.31 3.97
N LEU A 25 1.45 0.22 3.24
CA LEU A 25 1.73 -1.14 3.73
C LEU A 25 3.20 -1.33 4.10
N THR A 26 4.09 -0.77 3.30
CA THR A 26 5.54 -0.88 3.50
C THR A 26 6.01 -0.08 4.72
N ILE A 27 5.43 1.11 4.94
CA ILE A 27 5.71 1.92 6.13
C ILE A 27 5.23 1.19 7.40
N VAL A 28 4.01 0.66 7.39
CA VAL A 28 3.47 -0.12 8.51
C VAL A 28 4.36 -1.33 8.79
N PHE A 29 4.77 -2.05 7.75
CA PHE A 29 5.67 -3.19 7.90
C PHE A 29 7.02 -2.79 8.51
N ALA A 30 7.61 -1.68 8.06
CA ALA A 30 8.87 -1.18 8.61
C ALA A 30 8.78 -0.80 10.09
N LEU A 31 7.67 -0.17 10.50
CA LEU A 31 7.41 0.18 11.90
C LEU A 31 7.22 -1.07 12.79
N VAL A 32 6.48 -2.06 12.29
CA VAL A 32 6.30 -3.33 12.99
C VAL A 32 7.64 -4.06 13.10
N GLN A 33 8.41 -4.10 12.02
CA GLN A 33 9.72 -4.75 12.00
C GLN A 33 10.70 -4.10 12.96
N SER A 34 10.76 -2.77 13.04
CA SER A 34 11.65 -2.07 13.98
C SER A 34 11.22 -2.24 15.44
N HIS A 35 9.91 -2.37 15.69
CA HIS A 35 9.38 -2.58 17.04
C HIS A 35 9.64 -4.00 17.56
N PHE A 36 9.36 -5.03 16.76
CA PHE A 36 9.52 -6.42 17.19
C PHE A 36 10.95 -6.95 17.03
N PHE A 37 11.71 -6.45 16.06
CA PHE A 37 13.07 -6.90 15.77
C PHE A 37 14.04 -5.71 15.74
N PRO A 38 14.33 -5.09 16.91
CA PRO A 38 15.32 -4.03 17.00
C PRO A 38 16.69 -4.58 16.57
N GLY A 39 17.25 -4.03 15.49
CA GLY A 39 18.51 -4.49 14.88
C GLY A 39 18.34 -5.42 13.66
N SER A 40 17.10 -5.67 13.24
CA SER A 40 16.84 -6.37 11.98
C SER A 40 17.49 -5.63 10.79
N PRO A 41 18.05 -6.36 9.82
CA PRO A 41 18.53 -5.75 8.59
C PRO A 41 17.38 -5.15 7.76
N VAL A 42 17.72 -4.19 6.89
CA VAL A 42 16.76 -3.36 6.12
C VAL A 42 16.21 -4.10 4.87
N TRP A 43 16.90 -5.15 4.41
CA TRP A 43 16.52 -5.88 3.19
C TRP A 43 15.10 -6.48 3.18
N PRO A 44 14.50 -6.94 4.31
CA PRO A 44 13.13 -7.48 4.32
C PRO A 44 12.08 -6.42 3.97
N ILE A 45 12.30 -5.15 4.30
CA ILE A 45 11.41 -4.04 3.87
C ILE A 45 11.39 -3.96 2.34
N GLY A 46 12.55 -4.05 1.69
CA GLY A 46 12.66 -3.98 0.23
C GLY A 46 11.98 -5.17 -0.46
N VAL A 47 12.17 -6.38 0.07
CA VAL A 47 11.51 -7.59 -0.46
C VAL A 47 10.00 -7.50 -0.27
N PHE A 48 9.54 -7.04 0.89
CA PHE A 48 8.12 -6.82 1.15
C PHE A 48 7.52 -5.80 0.17
N PHE A 49 8.20 -4.67 -0.08
CA PHE A 49 7.77 -3.67 -1.05
C PHE A 49 7.57 -4.26 -2.46
N ILE A 50 8.53 -5.06 -2.94
CA ILE A 50 8.44 -5.70 -4.26
C ILE A 50 7.23 -6.65 -4.34
N ILE A 51 7.02 -7.45 -3.30
CA ILE A 51 5.87 -8.38 -3.24
C ILE A 51 4.56 -7.59 -3.28
N VAL A 52 4.44 -6.54 -2.47
CA VAL A 52 3.24 -5.69 -2.42
C VAL A 52 3.02 -4.99 -3.77
N MET A 53 4.07 -4.50 -4.42
CA MET A 53 3.99 -3.93 -5.77
C MET A 53 3.49 -4.93 -6.81
N ILE A 54 3.96 -6.19 -6.78
CA ILE A 54 3.48 -7.25 -7.69
C ILE A 54 2.00 -7.57 -7.43
N ILE A 55 1.61 -7.67 -6.17
CA ILE A 55 0.22 -7.93 -5.77
C ILE A 55 -0.67 -6.77 -6.22
N PHE A 56 -0.31 -5.53 -5.90
CA PHE A 56 -1.08 -4.36 -6.32
C PHE A 56 -1.14 -4.22 -7.84
N GLY A 57 -0.03 -4.42 -8.56
CA GLY A 57 -0.03 -4.42 -10.03
C GLY A 57 -0.88 -5.53 -10.65
N ARG A 58 -1.04 -6.68 -9.98
CA ARG A 58 -1.88 -7.80 -10.45
C ARG A 58 -3.36 -7.64 -10.11
N TYR A 59 -3.68 -7.20 -8.89
CA TYR A 59 -5.04 -7.16 -8.36
C TYR A 59 -5.70 -5.80 -8.47
N VAL A 60 -4.93 -4.71 -8.41
CA VAL A 60 -5.39 -3.35 -8.69
C VAL A 60 -5.18 -3.07 -10.18
N LYS A 61 -5.83 -3.87 -11.03
CA LYS A 61 -6.03 -3.50 -12.43
C LYS A 61 -7.11 -2.43 -12.48
N TRP A 62 -6.74 -1.31 -13.09
CA TRP A 62 -7.54 -0.11 -13.32
C TRP A 62 -9.00 -0.39 -13.70
#